data_AF-A0A2K1R691-F1
#
_entry.id   AF-A0A2K1R691-F1
#
_cell.length_a   1.000
_cell.length_b   1.000
_cell.length_c   1.000
_cell.angle_alpha   90.00
_cell.angle_beta   90.00
_cell.angle_gamma   90.00
#
_symmetry.space_group_name_H-M   'P 1'
#
loop_
_entity.id
_entity.type
_entity.pdbx_description
1 polymer ?
#
loop_
_entity_poly.entity_id
_entity_poly.type
_entity_poly.pdbx_seq_one_letter_code
_entity_poly.pdbx_strand_id
1 'polypeptide(L)'
;MTIPYIGTHEWIESLNLTIKYDWEPWFVDGQVAGYAMLYADNVQDYITYDLTFATVKGGGHTAPEYRPEQCFAMMDRWFDYYPL
;
A
#
# COMPACT_ATOMS: atom_id res chain seq x y z
N MET A 1 6.72 5.73 16.99
CA MET A 1 6.85 5.96 15.54
C MET A 1 6.82 7.45 15.30
N THR A 2 7.80 8.02 14.61
CA THR A 2 7.88 9.48 14.40
C THR A 2 6.94 9.96 13.28
N ILE A 3 6.71 9.11 12.26
CA ILE A 3 5.79 9.36 11.15
C ILE A 3 4.83 8.16 11.06
N PRO A 4 3.61 8.23 11.64
CA PRO A 4 2.64 7.15 11.55
C PRO A 4 1.97 7.11 10.17
N TYR A 5 1.51 5.92 9.75
CA TYR A 5 0.86 5.75 8.44
C TYR A 5 -0.43 6.57 8.29
N ILE A 6 -1.09 6.93 9.40
CA ILE A 6 -2.37 7.66 9.41
C ILE A 6 -2.24 8.99 8.65
N GLY A 7 -1.13 9.72 8.83
CA GLY A 7 -0.93 10.98 8.11
C GLY A 7 -0.76 10.79 6.61
N THR A 8 -0.12 9.70 6.17
CA THR A 8 -0.04 9.34 4.75
C THR A 8 -1.40 8.94 4.19
N HIS A 9 -2.21 8.21 4.98
CA HIS A 9 -3.57 7.83 4.61
C HIS A 9 -4.48 9.06 4.43
N GLU A 10 -4.51 9.97 5.41
CA GLU A 10 -5.27 11.23 5.32
C GLU A 10 -4.82 12.10 4.14
N TRP A 11 -3.51 12.15 3.85
CA TRP A 11 -3.00 12.85 2.69
C TRP A 11 -3.50 12.24 1.37
N ILE A 12 -3.50 10.91 1.24
CA ILE A 12 -4.03 10.22 0.05
C ILE A 12 -5.55 10.45 -0.08
N GLU A 13 -6.30 10.39 1.02
CA GLU A 13 -7.75 10.70 0.99
C GLU A 13 -8.02 12.11 0.46
N SER A 14 -7.15 13.09 0.77
CA SER A 14 -7.28 14.46 0.27
C SER A 14 -7.14 14.59 -1.26
N LEU A 15 -6.57 13.58 -1.94
CA LEU A 15 -6.47 13.53 -3.40
C LEU A 15 -7.81 13.22 -4.06
N ASN A 16 -8.82 12.77 -3.30
CA ASN A 16 -10.19 12.50 -3.76
C ASN A 16 -10.26 11.49 -4.93
N LEU A 17 -9.38 10.47 -4.90
CA LEU A 17 -9.35 9.39 -5.89
C LEU A 17 -10.50 8.39 -5.68
N THR A 18 -10.82 7.61 -6.71
CA THR A 18 -11.85 6.57 -6.60
C THR A 18 -11.30 5.34 -5.90
N ILE A 19 -11.94 4.88 -4.83
CA ILE A 19 -11.56 3.62 -4.17
C ILE A 19 -12.03 2.44 -5.03
N LYS A 20 -11.08 1.62 -5.48
CA LYS A 20 -11.31 0.41 -6.28
C LYS A 20 -11.33 -0.85 -5.42
N TYR A 21 -10.40 -0.95 -4.47
CA TYR A 21 -10.39 -1.96 -3.41
C TYR A 21 -10.12 -1.30 -2.06
N ASP A 22 -10.97 -1.62 -1.08
CA ASP A 22 -10.96 -0.98 0.23
C ASP A 22 -10.36 -1.90 1.30
N TRP A 23 -9.38 -1.38 2.04
CA TRP A 23 -8.72 -1.97 3.22
C TRP A 23 -8.63 -3.52 3.24
N GLU A 24 -8.04 -4.12 2.21
CA GLU A 24 -7.91 -5.57 2.11
C GLU A 24 -6.60 -6.05 2.75
N PRO A 25 -6.61 -7.19 3.47
CA PRO A 25 -5.38 -7.78 3.99
C PRO A 25 -4.54 -8.37 2.86
N TRP A 26 -3.23 -8.17 2.91
CA TRP A 26 -2.28 -8.85 2.04
C TRP A 26 -1.41 -9.83 2.83
N PHE A 27 -0.95 -10.88 2.15
CA PHE A 27 -0.38 -12.07 2.80
C PHE A 27 1.02 -12.41 2.31
N VAL A 28 1.85 -12.89 3.23
CA VAL A 28 3.12 -13.57 2.95
C VAL A 28 3.10 -14.86 3.77
N ASP A 29 3.34 -16.00 3.12
CA ASP A 29 3.32 -17.34 3.73
C ASP A 29 2.08 -17.65 4.59
N GLY A 30 0.92 -17.22 4.09
CA GLY A 30 -0.37 -17.45 4.74
C GLY A 30 -0.61 -16.60 6.00
N GLN A 31 0.28 -15.65 6.32
CA GLN A 31 0.12 -14.70 7.41
C GLN A 31 -0.17 -13.29 6.89
N VAL A 32 -0.99 -12.54 7.62
CA VAL A 32 -1.28 -11.14 7.29
C VAL A 32 -0.01 -10.31 7.44
N ALA A 33 0.53 -9.85 6.31
CA ALA A 33 1.70 -9.00 6.23
C ALA A 33 1.34 -7.51 6.37
N GLY A 34 0.07 -7.15 6.12
CA GLY A 34 -0.50 -5.83 6.37
C GLY A 34 -1.83 -5.67 5.66
N TYR A 35 -2.20 -4.42 5.41
CA TYR A 35 -3.40 -4.05 4.65
C TYR A 35 -3.05 -3.13 3.50
N ALA A 36 -3.79 -3.24 2.40
CA ALA A 36 -3.64 -2.41 1.22
C ALA A 36 -4.99 -1.82 0.77
N MET A 37 -4.93 -0.69 0.09
CA MET A 37 -6.05 -0.05 -0.60
C MET A 37 -5.61 0.27 -2.01
N LEU A 38 -6.51 0.06 -2.97
CA LEU A 38 -6.30 0.45 -4.36
C LEU A 38 -7.19 1.63 -4.70
N TYR A 39 -6.56 2.72 -5.14
CA TYR A 39 -7.21 3.90 -5.67
C TYR A 39 -7.01 3.95 -7.18
N ALA A 40 -8.03 4.40 -7.90
CA ALA A 40 -7.96 4.70 -9.31
C ALA A 40 -8.13 6.21 -9.52
N ASP A 41 -7.35 6.76 -10.45
CA ASP A 41 -7.52 8.13 -10.89
C ASP A 41 -8.96 8.41 -11.36
N ASN A 42 -9.46 9.59 -11.03
CA ASN A 42 -10.83 10.03 -11.35
C ASN A 42 -10.86 10.94 -12.60
N VAL A 43 -9.71 11.25 -13.20
CA VAL A 43 -9.59 12.16 -14.33
C VAL A 43 -9.95 11.46 -15.66
N GLN A 44 -10.69 12.17 -16.52
CA GLN A 44 -11.12 11.74 -17.86
C GLN A 44 -10.09 12.01 -18.97
N ASP A 45 -8.84 12.19 -18.61
CA ASP A 45 -7.75 12.41 -19.56
C ASP A 45 -7.11 11.09 -19.99
N TYR A 46 -6.33 11.12 -21.07
CA TYR A 46 -5.73 9.94 -21.71
C TYR A 46 -4.76 9.15 -20.82
N ILE A 47 -4.30 9.73 -19.69
CA ILE A 47 -3.35 9.09 -18.78
C ILE A 47 -4.06 8.78 -17.47
N THR A 48 -4.36 7.51 -17.24
CA THR A 48 -4.91 7.00 -15.98
C THR A 48 -3.83 6.28 -15.18
N TYR A 49 -3.85 6.39 -13.86
CA TYR A 49 -2.98 5.63 -12.97
C TYR A 49 -3.78 5.01 -11.83
N ASP A 50 -3.24 3.92 -11.28
CA ASP A 50 -3.70 3.33 -10.03
C ASP A 50 -2.67 3.68 -8.94
N LEU A 51 -3.14 4.02 -7.74
CA LEU A 51 -2.32 4.27 -6.55
C LEU A 51 -2.63 3.19 -5.52
N THR A 52 -1.59 2.47 -5.07
CA THR A 52 -1.72 1.51 -3.96
C THR A 52 -1.18 2.13 -2.68
N PHE A 53 -2.02 2.21 -1.65
CA PHE A 53 -1.59 2.48 -0.29
C PHE A 53 -1.42 1.15 0.44
N ALA A 54 -0.29 0.93 1.11
CA ALA A 54 -0.03 -0.31 1.83
C ALA A 54 0.61 -0.06 3.19
N THR A 55 0.23 -0.88 4.15
CA THR A 55 0.85 -0.96 5.47
C THR A 55 1.65 -2.26 5.59
N VAL A 56 2.73 -2.24 6.39
CA VAL A 56 3.47 -3.44 6.78
C VAL A 56 3.26 -3.66 8.28
N LYS A 57 2.56 -4.72 8.65
CA LYS A 57 2.19 -5.02 10.04
C LYS A 57 3.43 -5.27 10.90
N GLY A 58 3.60 -4.45 11.92
CA GLY A 58 4.78 -4.50 12.80
C GLY A 58 6.05 -3.91 12.17
N GLY A 59 5.94 -3.23 11.03
CA GLY A 59 6.99 -2.38 10.48
C GLY A 59 7.14 -1.09 11.29
N GLY A 60 8.37 -0.56 11.31
CA GLY A 60 8.69 0.76 11.84
C GLY A 60 8.87 1.80 10.73
N HIS A 61 9.63 2.87 11.03
CA HIS A 61 9.95 3.93 10.07
C HIS A 61 10.86 3.39 8.96
N THR A 62 11.82 2.56 9.36
CA THR A 62 12.67 1.71 8.52
C THR A 62 12.05 0.31 8.43
N ALA A 63 10.87 0.17 7.84
CA ALA A 63 10.12 -1.10 7.82
C ALA A 63 10.93 -2.35 7.46
N PRO A 64 11.87 -2.32 6.48
CA PRO A 64 12.71 -3.48 6.15
C PRO A 64 13.63 -3.95 7.29
N GLU A 65 13.95 -3.09 8.26
CA GLU A 65 14.74 -3.46 9.45
C GLU A 65 13.95 -4.39 10.40
N TYR A 66 12.63 -4.24 10.45
CA TYR A 66 11.75 -4.97 11.36
C TYR A 66 10.98 -6.12 10.68
N ARG A 67 10.71 -5.98 9.38
CA ARG A 67 9.90 -6.89 8.56
C ARG A 67 10.53 -7.08 7.17
N PRO A 68 11.78 -7.59 7.10
CA PRO A 68 12.55 -7.68 5.85
C PRO A 68 11.85 -8.54 4.79
N GLU A 69 11.31 -9.69 5.18
CA GLU A 69 10.62 -10.63 4.30
C GLU A 69 9.36 -10.02 3.66
N GLN A 70 8.50 -9.40 4.47
CA GLN A 70 7.28 -8.75 3.98
C GLN A 70 7.61 -7.56 3.08
N CYS A 71 8.63 -6.77 3.43
CA CYS A 71 9.08 -5.65 2.59
C CYS A 71 9.67 -6.12 1.25
N PHE A 72 10.43 -7.22 1.26
CA PHE A 72 10.97 -7.80 0.04
C PHE A 72 9.84 -8.31 -0.87
N ALA A 73 8.89 -9.09 -0.34
CA ALA A 73 7.75 -9.58 -1.09
C ALA A 73 6.89 -8.43 -1.67
N MET A 74 6.69 -7.35 -0.92
CA MET A 74 5.99 -6.15 -1.41
C MET A 74 6.73 -5.50 -2.59
N MET A 75 8.06 -5.38 -2.50
CA MET A 75 8.88 -4.77 -3.56
C MET A 75 8.91 -5.65 -4.83
N ASP A 76 9.06 -6.95 -4.66
CA ASP A 76 9.06 -7.95 -5.73
C ASP A 76 7.75 -7.88 -6.53
N ARG A 77 6.61 -7.93 -5.81
CA ARG A 77 5.28 -7.79 -6.40
C ARG A 77 5.07 -6.45 -7.11
N TRP A 78 5.57 -5.35 -6.55
CA TRP A 78 5.50 -4.03 -7.18
C TRP A 78 6.19 -4.00 -8.56
N PHE A 79 7.40 -4.57 -8.67
CA PHE A 79 8.12 -4.64 -9.94
C PHE A 79 7.49 -5.59 -10.94
N ASP A 80 6.83 -6.64 -10.47
CA ASP A 80 6.13 -7.62 -11.31
C ASP A 80 4.71 -7.18 -11.73
N TYR A 81 4.27 -5.99 -11.32
CA TYR A 81 2.89 -5.52 -11.48
C TYR A 81 1.87 -6.51 -10.88
N TYR A 82 2.28 -7.23 -9.84
CA TYR A 82 1.44 -8.18 -9.11
C TYR A 82 0.80 -7.48 -7.89
N PRO A 83 -0.52 -7.60 -7.68
CA PRO A 83 -1.19 -7.01 -6.52
C PRO A 83 -0.68 -7.54 -5.18
N LEU A 84 -0.84 -6.75 -4.11
CA LEU A 84 -0.57 -7.20 -2.74
C LEU A 84 -1.66 -8.12 -2.23
#